data_AF-A0A3S5DL18-F1
#
_entry.id   AF-A0A3S5DL18-F1
#
_cell.length_a   1.000
_cell.length_b   1.000
_cell.length_c   1.000
_cell.angle_alpha   90.00
_cell.angle_beta   90.00
_cell.angle_gamma   90.00
#
_symmetry.space_group_name_H-M   'P 1'
#
loop_
_entity.id
_entity.type
_entity.pdbx_description
1 polymer ?
#
loop_
_entity_poly.entity_id
_entity_poly.type
_entity_poly.pdbx_seq_one_letter_code
_entity_poly.pdbx_strand_id
1 'polypeptide(L)' 'MERVECVVIGAGVVGLAVARALAQAGREVVIVEAEPAMGLHASSRNSEVIHAGLYYPPAA' A
#
# COMPACT_ATOMS: atom_id res chain seq x y z
N MET A 1 -9.66 -26.74 2.35
CA MET A 1 -8.59 -25.74 2.52
C MET A 1 -9.16 -24.43 2.01
N GLU A 2 -9.21 -23.39 2.84
CA GLU A 2 -9.67 -22.07 2.41
C GLU A 2 -8.68 -21.44 1.44
N ARG A 3 -9.20 -20.67 0.48
CA ARG A 3 -8.43 -19.94 -0.53
C ARG A 3 -8.92 -18.50 -0.50
N VAL A 4 -7.99 -17.58 -0.66
CA VAL A 4 -8.27 -16.15 -0.84
C VAL A 4 -7.77 -15.73 -2.21
N GLU A 5 -8.48 -14.82 -2.89
CA GLU A 5 -8.11 -14.41 -4.23
C GLU A 5 -6.82 -13.57 -4.27
N CYS A 6 -6.63 -12.68 -3.30
CA CYS A 6 -5.48 -11.78 -3.21
C CYS A 6 -4.97 -11.66 -1.77
N VAL A 7 -3.64 -11.72 -1.61
CA VAL A 7 -2.96 -11.37 -0.35
C VAL A 7 -2.01 -10.21 -0.59
N VAL A 8 -2.14 -9.15 0.19
CA VAL A 8 -1.20 -8.03 0.21
C VAL A 8 -0.38 -8.11 1.50
N ILE A 9 0.94 -8.20 1.36
CA ILE A 9 1.87 -8.26 2.49
C ILE A 9 2.42 -6.85 2.73
N GLY A 10 2.14 -6.30 3.91
CA GLY A 10 2.49 -4.95 4.34
C GLY A 10 1.32 -3.97 4.25
N ALA A 11 0.92 -3.40 5.40
CA ALA A 11 -0.07 -2.33 5.53
C ALA A 11 0.60 -0.94 5.62
N GLY A 12 1.64 -0.71 4.81
CA GLY A 12 2.13 0.63 4.50
C GLY A 12 1.22 1.33 3.47
N VAL A 13 1.43 2.62 3.23
CA VAL A 13 0.59 3.44 2.32
C VAL A 13 0.46 2.84 0.92
N VAL A 14 1.54 2.27 0.37
CA VAL A 14 1.52 1.61 -0.95
C VAL A 14 0.72 0.31 -0.91
N GLY A 15 0.93 -0.54 0.11
CA GLY A 15 0.19 -1.80 0.25
C GLY A 15 -1.31 -1.56 0.43
N LEU A 16 -1.69 -0.58 1.25
CA LEU A 16 -3.08 -0.17 1.42
C LEU A 16 -3.69 0.37 0.11
N ALA A 17 -2.93 1.15 -0.68
CA ALA A 17 -3.39 1.63 -1.97
C ALA A 17 -3.64 0.48 -2.97
N VAL A 18 -2.75 -0.52 -3.00
CA VAL A 18 -2.91 -1.74 -3.81
C VAL A 18 -4.13 -2.54 -3.35
N ALA A 19 -4.25 -2.81 -2.05
CA ALA A 19 -5.38 -3.55 -1.50
C ALA A 19 -6.72 -2.87 -1.80
N ARG A 20 -6.77 -1.54 -1.67
CA ARG A 20 -7.94 -0.73 -2.05
C ARG A 20 -8.28 -0.91 -3.53
N ALA A 21 -7.30 -0.82 -4.43
CA ALA A 21 -7.54 -0.98 -5.86
C ALA A 21 -8.08 -2.38 -6.21
N LEU A 22 -7.52 -3.44 -5.60
CA LEU A 22 -7.99 -4.81 -5.78
C LEU A 22 -9.41 -5.03 -5.24
N ALA A 23 -9.70 -4.51 -4.05
CA ALA A 23 -11.04 -4.59 -3.46
C ALA A 23 -12.08 -3.83 -4.31
N GLN A 24 -11.71 -2.65 -4.83
CA GLN A 24 -12.56 -1.88 -5.75
C GLN A 24 -12.80 -2.60 -7.08
N ALA A 25 -11.87 -3.46 -7.51
CA ALA A 25 -12.04 -4.34 -8.67
C ALA A 25 -12.87 -5.60 -8.35
N GLY A 26 -13.45 -5.72 -7.16
CA GLY A 26 -14.31 -6.82 -6.74
C GLY A 26 -13.55 -8.07 -6.29
N ARG A 27 -12.25 -7.97 -5.99
CA ARG A 27 -11.46 -9.09 -5.47
C ARG A 27 -11.64 -9.27 -3.97
N GLU A 28 -11.62 -10.51 -3.52
CA GLU A 28 -11.38 -10.81 -2.10
C GLU A 28 -9.91 -10.52 -1.78
N VAL A 29 -9.67 -9.63 -0.81
CA VAL A 29 -8.32 -9.20 -0.44
C VAL A 29 -8.11 -9.36 1.05
N VAL A 30 -7.05 -10.09 1.41
CA VAL A 30 -6.52 -10.14 2.78
C VAL A 30 -5.23 -9.33 2.84
N ILE A 31 -5.09 -8.50 3.87
CA ILE A 31 -3.86 -7.76 4.16
C ILE A 31 -3.21 -8.39 5.39
N VAL A 32 -1.91 -8.64 5.33
CA VAL A 32 -1.11 -9.09 6.48
C VAL A 32 -0.02 -8.07 6.77
N GLU A 33 0.03 -7.61 8.02
CA GLU A 33 1.01 -6.65 8.53
C GLU A 33 1.74 -7.30 9.72
N ALA A 34 3.06 -7.12 9.77
CA ALA A 34 3.88 -7.67 10.85
C ALA A 34 3.75 -6.84 12.13
N GLU A 35 3.47 -5.55 11.98
CA GLU A 35 3.29 -4.61 13.07
C GLU A 35 1.87 -4.62 13.68
N PRO A 36 1.67 -4.19 14.93
CA PRO A 36 0.35 -4.17 15.58
C PRO A 36 -0.62 -3.14 14.98
N ALA A 37 -0.14 -2.24 14.13
CA ALA A 37 -0.93 -1.24 13.43
C ALA A 37 -0.34 -0.95 12.04
N MET A 38 -1.18 -0.42 11.16
CA MET A 38 -0.76 0.00 9.82
C MET A 38 0.21 1.18 9.86
N GLY A 39 1.10 1.26 8.87
CA GLY A 39 1.92 2.43 8.60
C GLY A 39 3.03 2.75 9.61
N LEU A 40 3.38 1.84 10.53
CA LEU A 40 4.36 2.12 11.61
C LEU A 40 5.83 2.28 11.14
N HIS A 41 6.12 1.97 9.87
CA HIS A 41 7.45 2.10 9.26
C HIS A 41 7.55 3.37 8.40
N ALA A 42 8.01 3.26 7.15
CA ALA A 42 8.26 4.41 6.27
C ALA A 42 7.03 5.31 6.06
N SER A 43 5.82 4.74 6.12
CA SER A 43 4.57 5.49 5.92
C SER A 43 4.25 6.51 7.01
N SER A 44 4.81 6.38 8.22
CA SER A 44 4.71 7.38 9.31
C SER A 44 6.04 8.10 9.58
N ARG A 45 7.08 7.80 8.79
CA ARG A 45 8.45 8.32 8.96
C ARG A 45 8.92 8.98 7.67
N ASN A 46 8.12 9.91 7.18
CA ASN A 46 8.39 10.74 6.02
C ASN A 46 7.92 12.17 6.29
N SER A 47 8.17 13.10 5.37
CA SER A 47 7.85 14.53 5.57
C SER A 47 6.38 14.87 5.35
N GLU A 48 5.54 13.92 4.95
CA GLU A 48 4.12 14.12 4.61
C GLU A 48 3.89 15.16 3.50
N VAL A 49 4.91 15.40 2.66
CA VAL A 49 4.84 16.35 1.54
C VAL A 49 4.24 15.68 0.31
N ILE A 50 3.18 16.26 -0.22
CA ILE A 50 2.66 15.93 -1.55
C ILE A 50 3.50 16.68 -2.58
N HIS A 51 4.42 15.98 -3.23
CA HIS A 51 5.40 16.58 -4.11
C HIS A 51 4.80 16.98 -5.47
N ALA A 52 5.10 18.20 -5.95
CA ALA A 52 4.69 18.67 -7.29
C ALA A 52 5.52 18.08 -8.45
N GLY A 53 6.52 17.26 -8.15
CA GLY A 53 7.35 16.56 -9.13
C GLY A 53 8.35 17.40 -9.94
N LEU A 54 8.76 18.58 -9.46
CA LEU A 54 9.62 19.53 -10.20
C LEU A 54 11.00 18.98 -10.64
N TYR A 55 11.55 17.99 -9.94
CA TYR A 55 12.94 17.54 -10.13
C TYR A 55 13.06 16.04 -10.48
N TYR A 56 11.96 15.35 -10.74
CA TYR A 56 12.06 13.97 -11.19
C TYR A 56 12.62 13.93 -12.64
N PRO A 57 13.53 13.00 -12.97
CA PRO A 57 13.98 12.83 -14.34
C PRO A 57 12.78 12.63 -15.30
N PRO A 58 12.86 13.11 -16.55
CA PRO A 58 11.85 12.81 -17.55
C PRO A 58 11.66 11.30 -17.67
N ALA A 59 10.42 10.85 -17.86
CA ALA A 59 10.17 9.47 -18.25
C ALA A 59 10.88 9.21 -19.59
N ALA A 60 11.63 8.11 -19.67
CA ALA A 60 12.32 7.68 -20.89
C ALA A 60 11.31 7.24 -21.97
#